data_AF-A0A957SH95-F1
#
_entry.id   AF-A0A957SH95-F1
#
_cell.length_a   1.000
_cell.length_b   1.000
_cell.length_c   1.000
_cell.angle_alpha   90.00
_cell.angle_beta   90.00
_cell.angle_gamma   90.00
#
_symmetry.space_group_name_H-M   'P 1'
#
loop_
_entity.id
_entity.type
_entity.pdbx_description
1 polymer ?
#
loop_
_entity_poly.entity_id
_entity_poly.type
_entity_poly.pdbx_seq_one_letter_code
_entity_poly.pdbx_strand_id
1 'polypeptide(L)'
;MAKSVVYAGIFGSVMASVPALDTRLVLFDTNVADLTGELQDPVDLLFGIRLRGGTDINKAVAYCQQHITRPRDTIFILISDLYEGGKKENVTQRVAELLANEVKVIVLLALSDEGAPRFNRKLAQELSDIGAPAFACTPALFPDLMAAAINDEDIGQWAAGHNIVTAPRN
;
A
#
# COMPACT_ATOMS: atom_id res chain seq x y z
N MET A 1 9.14 -9.20 5.45
CA MET A 1 8.43 -7.94 5.81
C MET A 1 9.36 -6.80 6.20
N ALA A 2 10.41 -7.03 7.01
CA ALA A 2 11.31 -5.96 7.46
C ALA A 2 11.87 -5.08 6.32
N LYS A 3 12.26 -5.66 5.18
CA LYS A 3 12.69 -4.87 4.01
C LYS A 3 11.60 -3.95 3.46
N SER A 4 10.35 -4.42 3.34
CA SER A 4 9.22 -3.62 2.84
C SER A 4 8.94 -2.41 3.74
N VAL A 5 9.11 -2.59 5.04
CA VAL A 5 8.97 -1.53 6.04
C VAL A 5 10.07 -0.48 5.89
N VAL A 6 11.33 -0.90 5.72
CA VAL A 6 12.45 0.02 5.48
C VAL A 6 12.21 0.87 4.23
N TYR A 7 11.78 0.24 3.14
CA TYR A 7 11.46 0.95 1.90
C TYR A 7 10.28 1.90 2.06
N ALA A 8 9.20 1.46 2.69
CA ALA A 8 8.02 2.29 2.96
C ALA A 8 8.37 3.53 3.81
N GLY A 9 9.26 3.36 4.79
CA GLY A 9 9.78 4.45 5.61
C GLY A 9 10.54 5.49 4.78
N ILE A 10 11.55 5.06 4.03
CA ILE A 10 12.36 5.95 3.19
C ILE A 10 11.49 6.68 2.16
N PHE A 11 10.61 5.96 1.46
CA PHE A 11 9.72 6.58 0.46
C PHE A 11 8.70 7.50 1.10
N GLY A 12 8.12 7.11 2.24
CA GLY A 12 7.24 7.97 3.02
C GLY A 12 7.92 9.29 3.36
N SER A 13 9.17 9.26 3.84
CA SER A 13 9.94 10.46 4.15
C SER A 13 10.23 11.31 2.91
N VAL A 14 10.57 10.69 1.78
CA VAL A 14 10.78 11.42 0.52
C VAL A 14 9.47 12.07 0.05
N MET A 15 8.34 11.36 0.07
CA MET A 15 7.04 11.91 -0.31
C MET A 15 6.61 13.06 0.62
N ALA A 16 6.87 12.93 1.92
CA ALA A 16 6.61 13.99 2.91
C ALA A 16 7.46 15.26 2.68
N SER A 17 8.57 15.16 1.95
CA SER A 17 9.38 16.31 1.56
C SER A 17 8.84 17.06 0.34
N VAL A 18 7.87 16.49 -0.39
CA VAL A 18 7.24 17.11 -1.57
C VAL A 18 6.13 18.06 -1.10
N PRO A 19 6.27 19.40 -1.25
CA PRO A 19 5.32 20.35 -0.66
C PRO A 19 3.89 20.25 -1.18
N ALA A 20 3.70 19.64 -2.36
CA ALA A 20 2.40 19.45 -2.98
C ALA A 20 1.63 18.22 -2.45
N LEU A 21 2.25 17.39 -1.60
CA LEU A 21 1.67 16.16 -1.08
C LEU A 21 1.43 16.26 0.43
N ASP A 22 0.22 15.91 0.87
CA ASP A 22 -0.05 15.56 2.27
C ASP A 22 0.20 14.06 2.45
N THR A 23 1.39 13.71 2.96
CA THR A 23 1.82 12.31 3.08
C THR A 23 1.54 11.77 4.48
N ARG A 24 0.84 10.63 4.56
CA ARG A 24 0.64 9.88 5.79
C ARG A 24 1.28 8.51 5.69
N LEU A 25 1.94 8.07 6.77
CA LEU A 25 2.53 6.73 6.84
C LEU A 25 1.97 6.00 8.05
N VAL A 26 1.25 4.91 7.77
CA VAL A 26 0.64 4.07 8.80
C VAL A 26 1.23 2.68 8.72
N LEU A 27 1.80 2.21 9.83
CA LEU A 27 2.29 0.86 10.00
C LEU A 27 1.27 0.05 10.76
N PHE A 28 1.21 -1.25 10.48
CA PHE A 28 0.25 -2.11 11.14
C PHE A 28 0.74 -3.55 11.33
N ASP A 29 0.27 -4.12 12.43
CA ASP A 29 0.17 -5.55 12.69
C ASP A 29 -1.29 -5.85 13.06
N THR A 30 -1.54 -6.45 14.23
CA THR A 30 -2.81 -6.39 14.99
C THR A 30 -3.16 -4.99 15.54
N ASN A 31 -2.16 -4.11 15.65
CA ASN A 31 -2.29 -2.72 16.05
C ASN A 31 -1.97 -1.80 14.87
N VAL A 32 -2.42 -0.55 14.99
CA VAL A 32 -2.15 0.49 14.02
C VAL A 32 -1.25 1.53 14.70
N ALA A 33 -0.17 1.89 14.03
CA ALA A 33 0.76 2.94 14.44
C ALA A 33 0.83 3.98 13.31
N ASP A 34 0.32 5.17 13.57
CA ASP A 34 0.49 6.31 12.66
C ASP A 34 1.86 6.94 12.93
N LEU A 35 2.74 6.86 11.93
CA LEU A 35 4.10 7.40 11.95
C LEU A 35 4.23 8.68 11.11
N THR A 36 3.12 9.36 10.84
CA THR A 36 3.11 10.58 10.03
C THR A 36 3.96 11.70 10.66
N GLY A 37 4.07 11.76 11.98
CA GLY A 37 4.88 12.77 12.68
C GLY A 37 6.39 12.54 12.54
N GLU A 38 6.78 11.29 12.32
CA GLU A 38 8.15 10.80 12.24
C GLU A 38 8.68 10.78 10.80
N LEU A 39 7.85 11.13 9.80
CA LEU A 39 8.24 11.16 8.39
C LEU A 39 9.42 12.08 8.08
N GLN A 40 9.66 13.10 8.91
CA GLN A 40 10.77 14.04 8.74
C GLN A 40 12.12 13.47 9.19
N ASP A 41 12.14 12.37 9.94
CA ASP A 41 13.34 11.66 10.35
C ASP A 41 13.26 10.17 9.97
N PRO A 42 13.79 9.79 8.79
CA PRO A 42 13.77 8.40 8.35
C PRO A 42 14.56 7.47 9.28
N VAL A 43 15.52 7.99 10.06
CA VAL A 43 16.31 7.16 10.99
C VAL A 43 15.44 6.75 12.17
N ASP A 44 14.78 7.72 12.81
CA ASP A 44 13.84 7.45 13.91
C ASP A 44 12.69 6.55 13.46
N LEU A 45 12.20 6.77 12.24
CA LEU A 45 11.18 5.92 11.62
C LEU A 45 11.67 4.47 11.54
N LEU A 46 12.90 4.21 11.08
CA LEU A 46 13.46 2.86 10.95
C LEU A 46 13.71 2.16 12.29
N PHE A 47 14.07 2.90 13.34
CA PHE A 47 14.36 2.35 14.67
C PHE A 47 13.12 2.25 15.58
N GLY A 48 12.07 3.03 15.30
CA GLY A 48 10.82 3.06 16.06
C GLY A 48 9.89 1.87 15.82
N ILE A 49 10.17 1.05 14.80
CA ILE A 49 9.23 0.05 14.29
C ILE A 49 9.23 -1.20 15.15
N ARG A 50 8.13 -1.41 15.88
CA ARG A 50 7.87 -2.66 16.61
C ARG A 50 6.56 -3.29 16.15
N LEU A 51 6.61 -3.97 15.02
CA LEU A 51 5.51 -4.85 14.60
C LEU A 51 5.52 -6.12 15.46
N ARG A 52 4.44 -6.32 16.22
CA ARG A 52 4.16 -7.53 16.97
C ARG A 52 3.56 -8.57 16.02
N GLY A 53 3.76 -9.86 16.29
CA GLY A 53 3.27 -10.92 15.39
C GLY A 53 1.76 -10.84 15.15
N GLY A 54 1.34 -11.05 13.89
CA GLY A 54 -0.06 -10.98 13.44
C GLY A 54 -0.31 -9.84 12.45
N THR A 55 -1.49 -9.83 11.83
CA THR A 55 -1.85 -8.86 10.79
C THR A 55 -3.35 -8.60 10.82
N ASP A 56 -3.76 -7.33 10.89
CA ASP A 56 -5.15 -6.87 10.75
C ASP A 56 -5.19 -5.73 9.71
N ILE A 57 -5.22 -6.12 8.43
CA ILE A 57 -5.26 -5.20 7.28
C ILE A 57 -6.57 -4.42 7.33
N ASN A 58 -7.67 -5.10 7.65
CA ASN A 58 -8.98 -4.48 7.77
C ASN A 58 -8.97 -3.30 8.75
N LYS A 59 -8.40 -3.45 9.94
CA LYS A 59 -8.28 -2.37 10.93
C LYS A 59 -7.37 -1.24 10.45
N ALA A 60 -6.27 -1.55 9.76
CA ALA A 60 -5.39 -0.54 9.18
C ALA A 60 -6.09 0.29 8.10
N VAL A 61 -6.79 -0.36 7.16
CA VAL A 61 -7.58 0.31 6.13
C VAL A 61 -8.68 1.16 6.76
N ALA A 62 -9.36 0.65 7.80
CA ALA A 62 -10.37 1.39 8.56
C ALA A 62 -9.83 2.68 9.17
N TYR A 63 -8.63 2.62 9.75
CA TYR A 63 -7.97 3.77 10.33
C TYR A 63 -7.64 4.80 9.24
N CYS A 64 -7.01 4.38 8.15
CA CYS A 64 -6.66 5.28 7.05
C CYS A 64 -7.89 5.95 6.42
N GLN A 65 -9.00 5.21 6.28
CA GLN A 65 -10.27 5.76 5.77
C GLN A 65 -10.76 6.98 6.55
N GLN A 66 -10.53 7.04 7.87
CA GLN A 66 -10.95 8.17 8.72
C GLN A 66 -10.19 9.47 8.43
N HIS A 67 -9.04 9.37 7.75
CA HIS A 67 -8.18 10.51 7.44
C HIS A 67 -8.31 11.00 5.99
N ILE A 68 -9.08 10.31 5.15
CA ILE A 68 -9.31 10.71 3.76
C ILE A 68 -10.34 11.84 3.73
N THR A 69 -9.87 13.05 3.39
CA THR A 69 -10.73 14.25 3.29
C THR A 69 -11.04 14.64 1.85
N ARG A 70 -10.20 14.27 0.89
CA ARG A 70 -10.33 14.58 -0.54
C ARG A 70 -10.17 13.30 -1.38
N PRO A 71 -11.19 12.44 -1.45
CA PRO A 71 -11.07 11.10 -2.04
C PRO A 71 -10.47 11.06 -3.46
N ARG A 72 -10.96 11.92 -4.36
CA ARG A 72 -10.47 12.02 -5.76
C ARG A 72 -9.02 12.45 -5.89
N ASP A 73 -8.50 13.18 -4.90
CA ASP A 73 -7.11 13.64 -4.86
C ASP A 73 -6.23 12.71 -3.99
N THR A 74 -6.76 11.55 -3.56
CA THR A 74 -6.09 10.64 -2.64
C THR A 74 -5.60 9.39 -3.35
N ILE A 75 -4.32 9.08 -3.14
CA ILE A 75 -3.69 7.81 -3.53
C ILE A 75 -3.48 6.98 -2.25
N PHE A 76 -4.15 5.85 -2.15
CA PHE A 76 -4.00 4.89 -1.06
C PHE A 76 -3.16 3.70 -1.51
N ILE A 77 -2.03 3.48 -0.84
CA ILE A 77 -1.09 2.40 -1.15
C ILE A 77 -1.10 1.39 -0.01
N LEU A 78 -1.52 0.17 -0.30
CA LEU A 78 -1.46 -0.94 0.65
C LEU A 78 -0.23 -1.80 0.36
N ILE A 79 0.75 -1.77 1.26
CA ILE A 79 1.93 -2.64 1.19
C ILE A 79 1.71 -3.85 2.10
N SER A 80 1.47 -5.03 1.52
CA SER A 80 1.16 -6.23 2.29
C SER A 80 1.39 -7.51 1.48
N ASP A 81 1.62 -8.63 2.15
CA ASP A 81 1.52 -9.97 1.57
C ASP A 81 0.06 -10.50 1.52
N LEU A 82 -0.91 -9.69 1.97
CA LEU A 82 -2.34 -9.96 1.97
C LEU A 82 -2.76 -11.19 2.80
N TYR A 83 -1.92 -11.62 3.75
CA TYR A 83 -2.34 -12.55 4.79
C TYR A 83 -3.06 -11.78 5.92
N GLU A 84 -4.38 -11.67 5.77
CA GLU A 84 -5.28 -11.11 6.78
C GLU A 84 -5.50 -12.11 7.94
N GLY A 85 -5.37 -11.65 9.18
CA GLY A 85 -5.62 -12.44 10.39
C GLY A 85 -7.10 -12.48 10.79
N GLY A 86 -7.90 -11.51 10.34
CA GLY A 86 -9.35 -11.45 10.45
C GLY A 86 -10.10 -11.98 9.23
N LYS A 87 -11.28 -11.41 8.96
CA LYS A 87 -12.13 -11.79 7.82
C LYS A 87 -11.69 -11.07 6.55
N LYS A 88 -11.30 -11.81 5.52
CA LYS A 88 -10.81 -11.27 4.23
C LYS A 88 -11.88 -10.46 3.51
N GLU A 89 -13.14 -10.84 3.67
CA GLU A 89 -14.30 -10.18 3.07
C GLU A 89 -14.40 -8.71 3.54
N ASN A 90 -14.00 -8.43 4.79
CA ASN A 90 -13.99 -7.07 5.31
C ASN A 90 -12.92 -6.22 4.61
N VAL A 91 -11.76 -6.80 4.27
CA VAL A 91 -10.70 -6.09 3.52
C VAL A 91 -11.20 -5.74 2.13
N THR A 92 -11.77 -6.71 1.42
CA THR A 92 -12.34 -6.51 0.08
C THR A 92 -13.47 -5.47 0.10
N GLN A 93 -14.35 -5.52 1.11
CA GLN A 93 -15.41 -4.54 1.28
C GLN A 93 -14.85 -3.12 1.48
N ARG A 94 -13.87 -2.94 2.37
CA ARG A 94 -13.28 -1.61 2.61
C ARG A 94 -12.57 -1.05 1.39
N VAL A 95 -11.86 -1.90 0.64
CA VAL A 95 -11.22 -1.48 -0.62
C VAL A 95 -12.28 -1.08 -1.64
N ALA A 96 -13.38 -1.84 -1.75
CA ALA A 96 -14.49 -1.46 -2.62
C ALA A 96 -15.11 -0.12 -2.21
N GLU A 97 -15.26 0.16 -0.91
CA GLU A 97 -15.73 1.46 -0.40
C GLU A 97 -14.75 2.61 -0.75
N LEU A 98 -13.44 2.38 -0.66
CA LEU A 98 -12.44 3.36 -1.09
C LEU A 98 -12.57 3.68 -2.58
N LEU A 99 -12.64 2.64 -3.42
CA LEU A 99 -12.79 2.77 -4.87
C LEU A 99 -14.11 3.46 -5.25
N ALA A 100 -15.21 3.11 -4.57
CA ALA A 100 -16.52 3.74 -4.80
C ALA A 100 -16.53 5.23 -4.44
N ASN A 101 -15.65 5.66 -3.54
CA ASN A 101 -15.41 7.06 -3.22
C ASN A 101 -14.38 7.73 -4.15
N GLU A 102 -13.95 7.05 -5.23
CA GLU A 102 -12.97 7.55 -6.20
C GLU A 102 -11.56 7.75 -5.61
N VAL A 103 -11.23 7.04 -4.53
CA VAL A 103 -9.84 6.93 -4.05
C VAL A 103 -9.06 6.03 -4.99
N LYS A 104 -7.87 6.47 -5.42
CA LYS A 104 -6.96 5.61 -6.18
C LYS A 104 -6.31 4.60 -5.25
N VAL A 105 -6.67 3.33 -5.38
CA VAL A 105 -6.12 2.25 -4.54
C VAL A 105 -5.11 1.43 -5.33
N ILE A 106 -3.90 1.29 -4.77
CA ILE A 106 -2.81 0.48 -5.34
C ILE A 106 -2.34 -0.52 -4.27
N VAL A 107 -2.23 -1.79 -4.63
CA VAL A 107 -1.79 -2.85 -3.70
C VAL A 107 -0.40 -3.35 -4.11
N LEU A 108 0.59 -3.05 -3.27
CA LEU A 108 1.97 -3.49 -3.48
C LEU A 108 2.22 -4.76 -2.68
N LEU A 109 2.35 -5.86 -3.42
CA LEU A 109 2.61 -7.18 -2.86
C LEU A 109 4.03 -7.21 -2.29
N ALA A 110 4.13 -7.32 -0.96
CA ALA A 110 5.40 -7.40 -0.28
C ALA A 110 6.17 -8.65 -0.72
N LEU A 111 7.32 -8.48 -1.37
CA LEU A 111 8.20 -9.59 -1.76
C LEU A 111 8.84 -10.21 -0.51
N SER A 112 8.86 -11.54 -0.43
CA SER A 112 9.63 -12.24 0.59
C SER A 112 11.13 -12.16 0.27
N ASP A 113 11.96 -12.17 1.31
CA ASP A 113 13.43 -12.07 1.23
C ASP A 113 14.09 -13.18 0.38
N GLU A 114 13.34 -14.22 0.04
CA GLU A 114 13.78 -15.45 -0.64
C GLU A 114 13.38 -15.50 -2.12
N GLY A 115 12.83 -14.43 -2.70
CA GLY A 115 12.51 -14.36 -4.14
C GLY A 115 11.30 -15.17 -4.59
N ALA A 116 10.68 -15.97 -3.71
CA ALA A 116 9.38 -16.58 -3.97
C ALA A 116 8.25 -15.59 -3.68
N PRO A 117 7.28 -15.39 -4.59
CA PRO A 117 6.09 -14.60 -4.32
C PRO A 117 5.23 -15.30 -3.25
N ARG A 118 5.43 -14.93 -1.98
CA ARG A 118 4.60 -15.36 -0.86
C ARG A 118 3.60 -14.25 -0.55
N PHE A 119 2.44 -14.36 -1.16
CA PHE A 119 1.29 -13.51 -0.86
C PHE A 119 0.00 -14.32 -1.03
N ASN A 120 -1.09 -13.84 -0.44
CA ASN A 120 -2.41 -14.44 -0.63
C ASN A 120 -2.96 -14.12 -2.03
N ARG A 121 -2.70 -15.01 -2.98
CA ARG A 121 -3.12 -14.88 -4.39
C ARG A 121 -4.62 -14.68 -4.56
N LYS A 122 -5.43 -15.35 -3.73
CA LYS A 122 -6.89 -15.23 -3.81
C LYS A 122 -7.34 -13.81 -3.46
N LEU A 123 -6.83 -13.25 -2.36
CA LEU A 123 -7.17 -11.88 -1.98
C LEU A 123 -6.59 -10.86 -2.98
N ALA A 124 -5.37 -11.08 -3.50
CA ALA A 124 -4.81 -10.22 -4.55
C ALA A 124 -5.70 -10.18 -5.81
N GLN A 125 -6.22 -11.35 -6.21
CA GLN A 125 -7.16 -11.50 -7.32
C GLN A 125 -8.47 -10.77 -7.03
N GLU A 126 -9.09 -11.04 -5.88
CA GLU A 126 -10.34 -10.39 -5.47
C GLU A 126 -10.23 -8.86 -5.44
N LEU A 127 -9.10 -8.32 -4.96
CA LEU A 127 -8.85 -6.88 -4.97
C LEU A 127 -8.64 -6.32 -6.39
N SER A 128 -7.96 -7.08 -7.27
CA SER A 128 -7.74 -6.66 -8.66
C SER A 128 -9.03 -6.66 -9.47
N ASP A 129 -9.89 -7.66 -9.27
CA ASP A 129 -11.19 -7.81 -9.92
C ASP A 129 -12.13 -6.64 -9.57
N ILE A 130 -12.09 -6.13 -8.34
CA ILE A 130 -12.91 -4.95 -7.95
C ILE A 130 -12.29 -3.61 -8.37
N GLY A 131 -11.07 -3.60 -8.89
CA GLY A 131 -10.47 -2.42 -9.48
C GLY A 131 -9.16 -1.94 -8.85
N ALA A 132 -8.69 -2.54 -7.75
CA ALA A 132 -7.43 -2.17 -7.09
C ALA A 132 -6.26 -3.02 -7.61
N PRO A 133 -5.36 -2.49 -8.46
CA PRO A 133 -4.29 -3.29 -9.04
C PRO A 133 -3.36 -3.85 -7.96
N ALA A 134 -3.14 -5.17 -7.98
CA ALA A 134 -2.24 -5.85 -7.07
C ALA A 134 -1.03 -6.44 -7.81
N PHE A 135 0.17 -6.00 -7.45
CA PHE A 135 1.41 -6.46 -8.08
C PHE A 135 2.64 -6.27 -7.19
N ALA A 136 3.72 -6.98 -7.50
CA ALA A 136 5.01 -6.75 -6.86
C ALA A 136 5.72 -5.57 -7.54
N CYS A 137 6.12 -4.57 -6.76
CA CYS A 137 6.93 -3.44 -7.24
C CYS A 137 8.27 -3.48 -6.53
N THR A 138 9.36 -3.35 -7.29
CA THR A 138 10.68 -3.17 -6.68
C THR A 138 10.81 -1.72 -6.17
N PRO A 139 11.65 -1.47 -5.16
CA PRO A 139 11.92 -0.11 -4.69
C PRO A 139 12.38 0.83 -5.81
N ALA A 140 13.15 0.33 -6.78
CA ALA A 140 13.64 1.15 -7.90
C ALA A 140 12.53 1.69 -8.80
N LEU A 141 11.41 0.97 -8.93
CA LEU A 141 10.27 1.36 -9.77
C LEU A 141 9.22 2.17 -9.00
N PHE A 142 9.31 2.25 -7.68
CA PHE A 142 8.31 2.93 -6.86
C PHE A 142 8.18 4.44 -7.15
N PRO A 143 9.26 5.23 -7.36
CA PRO A 143 9.12 6.64 -7.74
C PRO A 143 8.37 6.83 -9.07
N ASP A 144 8.63 5.97 -10.05
CA ASP A 144 7.98 6.02 -11.35
C ASP A 144 6.49 5.63 -11.26
N LEU A 145 6.18 4.61 -10.45
CA LEU A 145 4.79 4.28 -10.09
C LEU A 145 4.07 5.47 -9.46
N MET A 146 4.71 6.17 -8.52
CA MET A 146 4.11 7.34 -7.87
C MET A 146 3.85 8.47 -8.85
N ALA A 147 4.77 8.71 -9.79
CA ALA A 147 4.58 9.70 -10.85
C ALA A 147 3.36 9.36 -11.70
N ALA A 148 3.25 8.10 -12.17
CA ALA A 148 2.09 7.62 -12.92
C ALA A 148 0.78 7.77 -12.11
N ALA A 149 0.81 7.43 -10.82
CA ALA A 149 -0.35 7.54 -9.94
C ALA A 149 -0.79 9.01 -9.74
N ILE A 150 0.15 9.93 -9.56
CA ILE A 150 -0.10 11.37 -9.39
C ILE A 150 -0.61 12.01 -10.70
N ASN A 151 -0.10 11.58 -11.85
CA ASN A 151 -0.49 12.11 -13.17
C ASN A 151 -1.80 11.52 -13.73
N ASP A 152 -2.51 10.75 -12.92
CA ASP A 152 -3.72 10.05 -13.30
C ASP A 152 -3.59 9.03 -14.44
N GLU A 153 -2.42 8.41 -14.56
CA GLU A 153 -2.16 7.37 -15.54
C GLU A 153 -2.79 6.02 -15.12
N ASP A 154 -3.06 5.16 -16.11
CA ASP A 154 -3.56 3.80 -15.87
C ASP A 154 -2.42 2.92 -15.30
N ILE A 155 -2.55 2.57 -14.03
CA ILE A 155 -1.54 1.78 -13.30
C ILE A 155 -1.40 0.36 -13.86
N GLY A 156 -2.47 -0.20 -14.44
CA GLY A 156 -2.40 -1.50 -15.12
C GLY A 156 -1.55 -1.43 -16.38
N GLN A 157 -1.72 -0.38 -17.19
CA GLN A 157 -0.89 -0.14 -18.37
C GLN A 157 0.57 0.18 -17.98
N TRP A 158 0.77 0.99 -16.95
CA TRP A 158 2.09 1.28 -16.39
C TRP A 158 2.82 0.00 -15.97
N ALA A 159 2.13 -0.90 -15.27
CA ALA A 159 2.70 -2.17 -14.83
C ALA A 159 3.08 -3.07 -16.02
N ALA A 160 2.20 -3.14 -17.04
CA ALA A 160 2.48 -3.89 -18.26
C ALA A 160 3.70 -3.34 -19.01
N GLY A 161 3.84 -2.01 -19.11
CA GLY A 161 5.00 -1.35 -19.74
C GLY A 161 6.33 -1.66 -19.04
N HIS A 162 6.30 -1.94 -17.73
CA HIS A 162 7.47 -2.32 -16.93
C HIS A 162 7.68 -3.83 -16.81
N ASN A 163 6.95 -4.64 -17.59
CA ASN A 163 6.96 -6.12 -17.51
C ASN A 163 6.61 -6.66 -16.11
N ILE A 164 5.77 -5.93 -15.36
CA ILE A 164 5.29 -6.35 -14.06
C ILE A 164 4.02 -7.18 -14.25
N VAL A 165 4.04 -8.40 -13.72
CA VAL A 165 2.85 -9.26 -13.69
C VAL A 165 1.91 -8.76 -12.59
N THR A 166 0.74 -8.25 -12.99
CA THR A 166 -0.36 -7.96 -12.07
C THR A 166 -1.16 -9.23 -11.81
N ALA A 167 -1.85 -9.30 -10.67
CA ALA A 167 -2.94 -10.27 -10.54
C ALA A 167 -3.93 -10.00 -11.70
N PRO A 168 -4.37 -11.03 -12.45
CA PRO A 168 -5.24 -10.83 -13.59
C PRO A 168 -6.52 -10.10 -13.16
N ARG A 169 -7.14 -9.33 -14.06
CA ARG A 169 -8.55 -8.93 -13.91
C ARG A 169 -9.36 -9.95 -14.71
N ASN A 170 -10.30 -10.63 -14.07
CA ASN A 170 -11.25 -11.49 -14.78
C ASN A 170 -12.37 -10.68 -15.44
#